data_AF-A0A9Q1I4C5-F1
#
_entry.id   AF-A0A9Q1I4C5-F1
#
_cell.length_a   1.000
_cell.length_b   1.000
_cell.length_c   1.000
_cell.angle_alpha   90.00
_cell.angle_beta   90.00
_cell.angle_gamma   90.00
#
_symmetry.space_group_name_H-M   'P 1'
#
loop_
_entity.id
_entity.type
_entity.pdbx_description
1 polymer ?
#
loop_
_entity_poly.entity_id
_entity_poly.type
_entity_poly.pdbx_seq_one_letter_code
_entity_poly.pdbx_strand_id
1 'polypeptide(L)'
;MRVQCAWGPDNQVHFEGYQVSNQCMALVGDECLLPCKDAPELGYAKESSTEQYAPDVFYTDKDKFGNDITYLARPLPVEYLIIDVSFHDNRCLSDSSRLQSLLHVQLPHRFPIENHDVLGETQDFHSLASYLSQSSSSRFLDLVSDFHLLLFLVTNDVMPLKDSIGLLLEAVKSSNEELAQTWKKSEQWATIEQLCGTVGGQTSGPQEYGAMGGPSVPASSSAMWSCLHCTFMNQPGTELCEMCSLPRS
;
A
#
# COMPACT_ATOMS: atom_id res chain seq x y z
N MET A 1 -8.65 -6.95 14.05
CA MET A 1 -7.34 -7.62 13.95
C MET A 1 -6.33 -6.59 13.48
N ARG A 2 -5.18 -6.51 14.15
CA ARG A 2 -4.01 -5.73 13.71
C ARG A 2 -2.84 -6.69 13.53
N VAL A 3 -1.95 -6.36 12.60
CA VAL A 3 -0.74 -7.15 12.34
C VAL A 3 0.45 -6.21 12.51
N GLN A 4 1.44 -6.66 13.27
CA GLN A 4 2.71 -5.99 13.43
C GLN A 4 3.80 -6.78 12.70
N CYS A 5 4.64 -6.08 11.94
CA CYS A 5 5.87 -6.64 11.41
C CYS A 5 7.06 -6.10 12.22
N ALA A 6 7.90 -6.99 12.71
CA ALA A 6 9.06 -6.65 13.52
C ALA A 6 10.22 -7.60 13.24
N TRP A 7 11.43 -7.21 13.64
CA TRP A 7 12.59 -8.11 13.61
C TRP A 7 12.49 -9.11 14.74
N GLY A 8 12.46 -10.40 14.39
CA GLY A 8 12.52 -11.49 15.34
C GLY A 8 13.92 -11.66 15.94
N PRO A 9 14.05 -12.48 17.00
CA PRO A 9 15.34 -12.78 17.63
C PRO A 9 16.36 -13.46 16.70
N ASP A 10 15.89 -14.01 15.58
CA ASP A 10 16.65 -14.73 14.57
C ASP A 10 17.11 -13.83 13.40
N ASN A 11 16.95 -12.51 13.52
CA ASN A 11 17.20 -11.55 12.44
C ASN A 11 16.37 -11.84 11.18
N GLN A 12 15.17 -12.38 11.35
CA GLN A 12 14.18 -12.50 10.29
C GLN A 12 12.99 -11.57 10.55
N VAL A 13 12.25 -11.23 9.49
CA VAL A 13 11.01 -10.47 9.63
C VAL A 13 9.93 -11.41 10.18
N HIS A 14 9.43 -11.10 11.37
CA HIS A 14 8.36 -11.83 12.03
C HIS A 14 7.04 -11.04 11.93
N PHE A 15 5.92 -11.77 11.85
CA PHE A 15 4.58 -11.21 11.78
C PHE A 15 3.77 -11.67 12.98
N GLU A 16 3.24 -10.72 13.74
CA GLU A 16 2.44 -10.99 14.94
C GLU A 16 1.05 -10.40 14.76
N GLY A 17 0.05 -11.24 14.98
CA GLY A 17 -1.35 -10.87 14.89
C GLY A 17 -1.93 -10.59 16.27
N TYR A 18 -2.62 -9.46 16.41
CA TYR A 18 -3.26 -9.08 17.66
C TYR A 18 -4.72 -8.68 17.45
N GLN A 19 -5.54 -8.96 18.44
CA GLN A 19 -6.86 -8.38 18.61
C GLN A 19 -6.95 -7.71 19.98
N VAL A 20 -7.90 -6.80 20.11
CA VAL A 20 -8.22 -6.18 21.40
C VAL A 20 -9.46 -6.83 21.98
N SER A 21 -9.53 -6.94 23.29
CA SER A 21 -10.70 -7.49 23.98
C SER A 21 -11.92 -6.60 23.80
N ASN A 22 -13.12 -7.19 23.89
CA ASN A 22 -14.37 -6.43 23.85
C ASN A 22 -14.43 -5.36 24.97
N GLN A 23 -13.82 -5.65 26.11
CA GLN A 23 -13.71 -4.71 27.24
C GLN A 23 -12.84 -3.50 26.85
N CYS A 24 -11.71 -3.72 26.20
CA CYS A 24 -10.87 -2.63 25.68
C CYS A 24 -11.63 -1.75 24.69
N MET A 25 -12.37 -2.38 23.76
CA MET A 25 -13.17 -1.63 22.78
C MET A 25 -14.22 -0.75 23.45
N ALA A 26 -14.89 -1.24 24.50
CA ALA A 26 -15.85 -0.45 25.27
C ALA A 26 -15.18 0.71 26.01
N LEU A 27 -14.06 0.45 26.70
CA LEU A 27 -13.32 1.49 27.43
C LEU A 27 -12.80 2.61 26.50
N VAL A 28 -12.35 2.27 25.30
CA VAL A 28 -11.91 3.27 24.32
C VAL A 28 -13.11 3.97 23.68
N GLY A 29 -14.18 3.24 23.37
CA GLY A 29 -15.40 3.80 22.78
C GLY A 29 -16.09 4.83 23.69
N ASP A 30 -16.06 4.59 25.00
CA ASP A 30 -16.58 5.50 26.03
C ASP A 30 -15.50 6.47 26.54
N GLU A 31 -14.36 6.61 25.85
CA GLU A 31 -13.23 7.48 26.19
C GLU A 31 -12.73 7.34 27.65
N CYS A 32 -12.84 6.16 28.25
CA CYS A 32 -12.49 5.86 29.64
C CYS A 32 -11.05 5.34 29.82
N LEU A 33 -10.29 5.14 28.74
CA LEU A 33 -8.90 4.65 28.78
C LEU A 33 -7.94 5.69 28.17
N LEU A 34 -6.87 6.01 28.89
CA LEU A 34 -5.81 6.91 28.44
C LEU A 34 -4.47 6.18 28.30
N PRO A 35 -3.65 6.51 27.29
CA PRO A 35 -2.27 6.03 27.22
C PRO A 35 -1.38 6.75 28.24
N CYS A 36 -0.40 6.02 28.79
CA CYS A 36 0.64 6.61 29.63
C CYS A 36 1.79 7.16 28.78
N LYS A 37 2.28 8.37 29.10
CA LYS A 37 3.32 9.06 28.31
C LYS A 37 4.66 8.33 28.30
N ASP A 38 5.13 7.90 29.47
CA ASP A 38 6.48 7.36 29.67
C ASP A 38 6.49 5.83 29.84
N ALA A 39 5.33 5.18 29.71
CA ALA A 39 5.15 3.74 29.90
C ALA A 39 4.13 3.19 28.89
N PRO A 40 4.53 2.91 27.64
CA PRO A 40 3.62 2.44 26.58
C PRO A 40 2.95 1.10 26.89
N GLU A 41 3.51 0.31 27.79
CA GLU A 41 2.96 -0.95 28.30
C GLU A 41 1.81 -0.75 29.30
N LEU A 42 1.55 0.49 29.73
CA LEU A 42 0.50 0.82 30.68
C LEU A 42 -0.55 1.76 30.05
N GLY A 43 -1.81 1.46 30.33
CA GLY A 43 -2.94 2.38 30.21
C GLY A 43 -3.37 2.92 31.56
N TYR A 44 -4.28 3.89 31.54
CA TYR A 44 -4.85 4.50 32.72
C TYR A 44 -6.37 4.64 32.58
N ALA A 45 -7.13 3.95 33.43
CA ALA A 45 -8.58 4.11 33.47
C ALA A 45 -8.94 5.46 34.10
N LYS A 46 -9.68 6.30 33.38
CA LYS A 46 -10.09 7.63 33.86
C LYS A 46 -10.91 7.54 35.13
N GLU A 47 -10.83 8.60 35.92
CA GLU A 47 -11.75 8.82 37.03
C GLU A 47 -13.02 9.50 36.51
N SER A 48 -14.15 9.24 37.17
CA SER A 48 -15.38 9.95 36.85
C SER A 48 -15.24 11.45 37.12
N SER A 49 -15.80 12.25 36.21
CA SER A 49 -15.86 13.71 36.32
C SER A 49 -17.32 14.17 36.30
N THR A 50 -17.53 15.48 36.48
CA THR A 50 -18.88 16.08 36.35
C THR A 50 -19.42 16.01 34.92
N GLU A 51 -18.56 15.94 33.92
CA GLU A 51 -18.94 15.94 32.50
C GLU A 51 -19.10 14.53 31.94
N GLN A 52 -18.38 13.56 32.51
CA GLN A 52 -18.32 12.20 32.01
C GLN A 52 -18.21 11.19 33.15
N TYR A 53 -19.14 10.25 33.18
CA TYR A 53 -19.07 9.10 34.07
C TYR A 53 -18.08 8.06 33.53
N ALA A 54 -17.07 7.72 34.31
CA ALA A 54 -16.15 6.62 34.05
C ALA A 54 -16.22 5.62 35.22
N PRO A 55 -16.53 4.33 34.97
CA PRO A 55 -16.63 3.35 36.04
C PRO A 55 -15.25 3.01 36.62
N ASP A 56 -15.22 2.53 37.86
CA ASP A 56 -14.03 1.91 38.42
C ASP A 56 -13.76 0.59 37.69
N VAL A 57 -12.60 0.52 37.03
CA VAL A 57 -12.14 -0.65 36.30
C VAL A 57 -11.14 -1.40 37.16
N PHE A 58 -11.30 -2.72 37.24
CA PHE A 58 -10.42 -3.60 37.96
C PHE A 58 -9.89 -4.70 37.03
N TYR A 59 -8.67 -5.15 37.28
CA TYR A 59 -8.10 -6.31 36.62
C TYR A 59 -7.61 -7.32 37.66
N THR A 60 -7.55 -8.58 37.26
CA THR A 60 -7.14 -9.68 38.14
C THR A 60 -5.81 -10.22 37.67
N ASP A 61 -4.87 -10.36 38.60
CA ASP A 61 -3.57 -10.95 38.37
C ASP A 61 -3.30 -12.09 39.37
N LYS A 62 -2.39 -13.00 39.02
CA LYS A 62 -2.03 -14.15 39.85
C LYS A 62 -0.79 -13.86 40.67
N ASP A 63 -0.87 -14.07 41.98
CA ASP A 63 0.28 -13.95 42.86
C ASP A 63 1.28 -15.11 42.72
N LYS A 64 2.39 -15.05 43.47
CA LYS A 64 3.43 -16.10 43.50
C LYS A 64 2.92 -17.46 43.99
N PHE A 65 1.74 -17.50 44.59
CA PHE A 65 1.10 -18.69 45.12
C PHE A 65 -0.09 -19.14 44.25
N GLY A 66 -0.36 -18.46 43.13
CA GLY A 66 -1.44 -18.76 42.19
C GLY A 66 -2.82 -18.22 42.59
N ASN A 67 -2.90 -17.39 43.64
CA ASN A 67 -4.15 -16.76 44.06
C ASN A 67 -4.48 -15.55 43.19
N ASP A 68 -5.77 -15.33 42.95
CA ASP A 68 -6.25 -14.18 42.20
C ASP A 68 -6.29 -12.94 43.09
N ILE A 69 -5.55 -11.90 42.71
CA ILE A 69 -5.55 -10.58 43.35
C ILE A 69 -6.15 -9.58 42.37
N THR A 70 -7.11 -8.79 42.86
CA THR A 70 -7.75 -7.74 42.08
C THR A 70 -7.08 -6.39 42.33
N TYR A 71 -6.69 -5.71 41.26
CA TYR A 71 -6.05 -4.40 41.26
C TYR A 71 -6.93 -3.35 40.59
N LEU A 72 -6.84 -2.11 41.05
CA LEU A 72 -7.45 -0.97 40.37
C LEU A 72 -6.65 -0.66 39.10
N ALA A 73 -7.34 -0.46 37.98
CA ALA A 73 -6.77 -0.23 36.65
C ALA A 73 -6.15 1.18 36.45
N ARG A 74 -5.40 1.65 37.45
CA ARG A 74 -4.75 2.97 37.53
C ARG A 74 -3.37 2.82 38.20
N PRO A 75 -2.35 2.30 37.51
CA PRO A 75 -2.29 1.98 36.07
C PRO A 75 -2.80 0.58 35.71
N LEU A 76 -3.08 0.35 34.43
CA LEU A 76 -3.57 -0.91 33.85
C LEU A 76 -2.55 -1.44 32.83
N PRO A 77 -1.96 -2.63 33.01
CA PRO A 77 -1.12 -3.21 31.97
C PRO A 77 -1.94 -3.53 30.71
N VAL A 78 -1.49 -3.07 29.55
CA VAL A 78 -2.25 -3.19 28.29
C VAL A 78 -2.31 -4.62 27.77
N GLU A 79 -1.43 -5.51 28.23
CA GLU A 79 -1.41 -6.93 27.87
C GLU A 79 -2.72 -7.65 28.23
N TYR A 80 -3.39 -7.27 29.33
CA TYR A 80 -4.70 -7.83 29.71
C TYR A 80 -5.82 -7.44 28.75
N LEU A 81 -5.59 -6.44 27.90
CA LEU A 81 -6.53 -5.95 26.90
C LEU A 81 -6.28 -6.52 25.51
N ILE A 82 -5.17 -7.24 25.32
CA ILE A 82 -4.72 -7.74 24.02
C ILE A 82 -4.89 -9.26 23.96
N ILE A 83 -5.24 -9.76 22.80
CA ILE A 83 -5.42 -11.18 22.50
C ILE A 83 -4.51 -11.52 21.33
N ASP A 84 -3.65 -12.51 21.52
CA ASP A 84 -2.81 -13.04 20.46
C ASP A 84 -3.65 -13.82 19.44
N VAL A 85 -3.44 -13.51 18.16
CA VAL A 85 -4.07 -14.19 17.05
C VAL A 85 -2.98 -14.89 16.26
N SER A 86 -3.03 -16.22 16.27
CA SER A 86 -2.12 -17.04 15.47
C SER A 86 -2.25 -16.69 13.99
N PHE A 87 -1.15 -16.28 13.40
CA PHE A 87 -1.02 -16.10 11.97
C PHE A 87 -0.66 -17.43 11.32
N HIS A 88 -1.38 -17.80 10.25
CA HIS A 88 -0.98 -18.90 9.39
C HIS A 88 -0.72 -18.35 7.99
N ASP A 89 0.47 -18.62 7.45
CA ASP A 89 0.77 -18.28 6.06
C ASP A 89 -0.04 -19.21 5.15
N ASN A 90 -1.14 -18.68 4.62
CA ASN A 90 -2.03 -19.39 3.71
C ASN A 90 -1.43 -19.59 2.31
N ARG A 91 -0.13 -19.34 2.09
CA ARG A 91 0.58 -19.72 0.84
C ARG A 91 0.40 -21.20 0.46
N CYS A 92 0.05 -22.06 1.42
CA CYS A 92 -0.18 -23.49 1.19
C CYS A 92 -1.66 -23.92 1.33
N LEU A 93 -2.62 -23.01 1.20
CA LEU A 93 -4.00 -23.41 0.95
C LEU A 93 -4.18 -23.62 -0.56
N SER A 94 -3.96 -24.86 -0.99
CA SER A 94 -4.26 -25.34 -2.35
C SER A 94 -5.76 -25.33 -2.69
N ASP A 95 -6.61 -24.79 -1.81
CA ASP A 95 -8.04 -24.79 -2.02
C ASP A 95 -8.67 -23.49 -1.47
N SER A 96 -9.22 -22.71 -2.41
CA SER A 96 -10.39 -21.88 -2.21
C SER A 96 -10.26 -20.58 -1.38
N SER A 97 -9.68 -19.53 -1.98
CA SER A 97 -10.33 -18.22 -1.87
C SER A 97 -10.16 -17.38 -3.14
N ARG A 98 -11.29 -17.07 -3.78
CA ARG A 98 -11.39 -16.24 -5.01
C ARG A 98 -10.76 -14.85 -4.87
N LEU A 99 -10.51 -14.39 -3.64
CA LEU A 99 -9.88 -13.12 -3.32
C LEU A 99 -8.34 -13.15 -3.33
N GLN A 100 -7.70 -14.32 -3.20
CA GLN A 100 -6.24 -14.43 -3.33
C GLN A 100 -5.76 -14.03 -4.73
N SER A 101 -6.61 -14.26 -5.74
CA SER A 101 -6.35 -13.86 -7.12
C SER A 101 -6.28 -12.34 -7.31
N LEU A 102 -6.91 -11.55 -6.43
CA LEU A 102 -6.93 -10.07 -6.53
C LEU A 102 -5.66 -9.41 -6.00
N LEU A 103 -4.88 -10.15 -5.20
CA LEU A 103 -3.67 -9.68 -4.53
C LEU A 103 -2.40 -10.33 -5.11
N HIS A 104 -2.56 -11.41 -5.87
CA HIS A 104 -1.47 -12.18 -6.48
C HIS A 104 -1.67 -12.33 -7.98
N VAL A 105 -1.85 -11.21 -8.67
CA VAL A 105 -1.72 -11.22 -10.12
C VAL A 105 -0.26 -11.53 -10.46
N GLN A 106 -0.03 -12.66 -11.16
CA GLN A 106 1.27 -13.08 -11.67
C GLN A 106 1.67 -12.27 -12.92
N LEU A 107 1.55 -10.94 -12.85
CA LEU A 107 2.01 -10.05 -13.91
C LEU A 107 3.49 -9.70 -13.72
N PRO A 108 4.23 -9.44 -14.82
CA PRO A 108 5.62 -9.01 -14.76
C PRO A 108 5.79 -7.71 -13.98
N HIS A 109 4.84 -6.77 -14.13
CA HIS A 109 4.83 -5.50 -13.42
C HIS A 109 3.45 -5.22 -12.82
N ARG A 110 3.44 -4.86 -11.53
CA ARG A 110 2.22 -4.47 -10.78
C ARG A 110 1.89 -3.02 -11.03
N PHE A 111 0.63 -2.65 -10.84
CA PHE A 111 0.23 -1.25 -10.87
C PHE A 111 0.82 -0.52 -9.64
N PRO A 112 1.29 0.74 -9.75
CA PRO A 112 1.83 1.49 -8.62
C PRO A 112 0.84 1.56 -7.45
N ILE A 113 1.35 1.48 -6.21
CA ILE A 113 0.55 1.53 -4.99
C ILE A 113 0.16 2.99 -4.71
N GLU A 114 -1.04 3.22 -4.18
CA GLU A 114 -1.50 4.55 -3.79
C GLU A 114 -0.64 5.16 -2.65
N ASN A 115 -0.58 6.49 -2.57
CA ASN A 115 0.14 7.24 -1.53
C ASN A 115 1.67 6.98 -1.48
N HIS A 116 2.27 6.56 -2.60
CA HIS A 116 3.71 6.35 -2.73
C HIS A 116 4.45 7.47 -3.50
N ASP A 117 3.87 8.66 -3.65
CA ASP A 117 4.48 9.78 -4.39
C ASP A 117 5.88 10.15 -3.88
N VAL A 118 6.11 10.04 -2.56
CA VAL A 118 7.42 10.29 -1.92
C VAL A 118 8.49 9.27 -2.35
N LEU A 119 8.08 8.08 -2.76
CA LEU A 119 8.95 7.02 -3.29
C LEU A 119 9.10 7.11 -4.82
N GLY A 120 8.44 8.07 -5.47
CA GLY A 120 8.44 8.24 -6.93
C GLY A 120 7.48 7.32 -7.68
N GLU A 121 6.61 6.60 -6.97
CA GLU A 121 5.55 5.78 -7.56
C GLU A 121 4.25 6.57 -7.59
N THR A 122 3.96 7.20 -8.74
CA THR A 122 2.75 7.99 -8.95
C THR A 122 1.70 7.23 -9.77
N GLN A 123 0.45 7.26 -9.32
CA GLN A 123 -0.69 6.73 -10.06
C GLN A 123 -1.22 7.78 -11.04
N ASP A 124 -0.76 7.74 -12.28
CA ASP A 124 -1.22 8.62 -13.36
C ASP A 124 -1.57 7.83 -14.63
N PHE A 125 -2.06 8.53 -15.66
CA PHE A 125 -2.39 7.90 -16.94
C PHE A 125 -1.16 7.39 -17.69
N HIS A 126 0.06 7.86 -17.36
CA HIS A 126 1.30 7.34 -17.94
C HIS A 126 1.64 5.96 -17.39
N SER A 127 1.58 5.81 -16.07
CA SER A 127 1.68 4.54 -15.34
C SER A 127 0.58 3.57 -15.77
N LEU A 128 -0.66 4.06 -15.97
CA LEU A 128 -1.75 3.25 -16.48
C LEU A 128 -1.49 2.78 -17.93
N ALA A 129 -1.07 3.66 -18.83
CA ALA A 129 -0.75 3.29 -20.20
C ALA A 129 0.35 2.23 -20.26
N SER A 130 1.41 2.42 -19.46
CA SER A 130 2.52 1.46 -19.34
C SER A 130 2.02 0.13 -18.77
N TYR A 131 1.16 0.15 -17.75
CA TYR A 131 0.57 -1.05 -17.17
C TYR A 131 -0.30 -1.81 -18.18
N LEU A 132 -1.17 -1.11 -18.91
CA LEU A 132 -2.08 -1.68 -19.92
C LEU A 132 -1.35 -2.21 -21.16
N SER A 133 -0.17 -1.67 -21.48
CA SER A 133 0.66 -2.17 -22.59
C SER A 133 1.12 -3.62 -22.40
N GLN A 134 1.09 -4.13 -21.16
CA GLN A 134 1.38 -5.53 -20.84
C GLN A 134 0.26 -6.49 -21.31
N SER A 135 -0.92 -5.98 -21.67
CA SER A 135 -2.06 -6.81 -22.03
C SER A 135 -1.96 -7.37 -23.45
N SER A 136 -2.06 -8.70 -23.54
CA SER A 136 -2.57 -9.37 -24.74
C SER A 136 -4.06 -9.67 -24.55
N SER A 137 -4.84 -9.75 -25.63
CA SER A 137 -6.31 -9.79 -25.58
C SER A 137 -6.93 -10.89 -24.71
N SER A 138 -6.19 -11.97 -24.42
CA SER A 138 -6.62 -13.11 -23.60
C SER A 138 -6.27 -13.01 -22.12
N ARG A 139 -5.62 -11.94 -21.65
CA ARG A 139 -5.20 -11.73 -20.25
C ARG A 139 -5.80 -10.48 -19.62
N PHE A 140 -6.91 -9.99 -20.15
CA PHE A 140 -7.52 -8.75 -19.67
C PHE A 140 -8.05 -8.90 -18.25
N LEU A 141 -8.72 -10.02 -17.94
CA LEU A 141 -9.21 -10.29 -16.59
C LEU A 141 -8.08 -10.32 -15.55
N ASP A 142 -6.92 -10.91 -15.87
CA ASP A 142 -5.76 -10.92 -14.97
C ASP A 142 -5.31 -9.49 -14.64
N LEU A 143 -5.26 -8.62 -15.65
CA LEU A 143 -4.82 -7.24 -15.50
C LEU A 143 -5.78 -6.41 -14.65
N VAL A 144 -7.08 -6.52 -14.91
CA VAL A 144 -8.09 -5.78 -14.14
C VAL A 144 -8.36 -6.38 -12.76
N SER A 145 -7.84 -7.57 -12.48
CA SER A 145 -7.86 -8.21 -11.16
C SER A 145 -6.77 -7.67 -10.22
N ASP A 146 -6.32 -6.44 -10.43
CA ASP A 146 -5.36 -5.75 -9.56
C ASP A 146 -6.12 -4.75 -8.67
N PHE A 147 -5.98 -4.89 -7.35
CA PHE A 147 -6.67 -4.04 -6.38
C PHE A 147 -6.31 -2.55 -6.55
N HIS A 148 -5.04 -2.23 -6.80
CA HIS A 148 -4.58 -0.84 -6.90
C HIS A 148 -5.09 -0.18 -8.18
N LEU A 149 -5.19 -0.95 -9.28
CA LEU A 149 -5.85 -0.48 -10.50
C LEU A 149 -7.34 -0.21 -10.25
N LEU A 150 -8.06 -1.16 -9.63
CA LEU A 150 -9.50 -0.99 -9.35
C LEU A 150 -9.76 0.21 -8.43
N LEU A 151 -8.90 0.43 -7.44
CA LEU A 151 -8.97 1.60 -6.58
C LEU A 151 -8.77 2.89 -7.40
N PHE A 152 -7.72 2.95 -8.22
CA PHE A 152 -7.44 4.09 -9.10
C PHE A 152 -8.62 4.41 -10.03
N LEU A 153 -9.25 3.41 -10.64
CA LEU A 153 -10.41 3.61 -11.52
C LEU A 153 -11.61 4.23 -10.79
N VAL A 154 -11.75 4.00 -9.48
CA VAL A 154 -12.86 4.54 -8.67
C VAL A 154 -12.53 5.89 -8.06
N THR A 155 -11.28 6.12 -7.68
CA THR A 155 -10.83 7.33 -6.96
C THR A 155 -10.33 8.43 -7.87
N ASN A 156 -10.00 8.14 -9.14
CA ASN A 156 -9.47 9.13 -10.07
C ASN A 156 -10.52 10.20 -10.44
N ASP A 157 -10.22 11.46 -10.11
CA ASP A 157 -11.10 12.61 -10.35
C ASP A 157 -11.25 12.97 -11.84
N VAL A 158 -10.30 12.58 -12.68
CA VAL A 158 -10.33 12.88 -14.12
C VAL A 158 -11.44 12.11 -14.83
N MET A 159 -11.75 10.90 -14.35
CA MET A 159 -12.81 10.06 -14.88
C MET A 159 -13.42 9.20 -13.76
N PRO A 160 -14.45 9.70 -13.04
CA PRO A 160 -15.07 8.96 -11.97
C PRO A 160 -15.89 7.79 -12.53
N LEU A 161 -15.38 6.57 -12.43
CA LEU A 161 -16.08 5.36 -12.91
C LEU A 161 -16.93 4.69 -11.84
N LYS A 162 -17.03 5.27 -10.65
CA LYS A 162 -17.71 4.72 -9.46
C LYS A 162 -19.10 4.14 -9.77
N ASP A 163 -19.90 4.82 -10.59
CA ASP A 163 -21.28 4.40 -10.90
C ASP A 163 -21.35 3.33 -12.01
N SER A 164 -20.30 3.22 -12.83
CA SER A 164 -20.24 2.33 -14.01
C SER A 164 -19.41 1.06 -13.80
N ILE A 165 -18.47 1.07 -12.83
CA ILE A 165 -17.49 -0.02 -12.60
C ILE A 165 -18.11 -1.32 -12.07
N GLY A 166 -19.40 -1.33 -11.70
CA GLY A 166 -20.05 -2.49 -11.09
C GLY A 166 -19.91 -3.78 -11.91
N LEU A 167 -20.00 -3.68 -13.24
CA LEU A 167 -19.82 -4.82 -14.15
C LEU A 167 -18.39 -5.38 -14.11
N LEU A 168 -17.39 -4.51 -14.02
CA LEU A 168 -15.99 -4.92 -13.88
C LEU A 168 -15.73 -5.59 -12.53
N LEU A 169 -16.26 -5.03 -11.44
CA LEU A 169 -16.13 -5.63 -10.11
C LEU A 169 -16.81 -7.00 -10.02
N GLU A 170 -17.95 -7.17 -10.70
CA GLU A 170 -18.61 -8.48 -10.80
C GLU A 170 -17.79 -9.47 -11.63
N ALA A 171 -17.21 -9.04 -12.75
CA ALA A 171 -16.32 -9.86 -13.57
C ALA A 171 -15.12 -10.37 -12.76
N VAL A 172 -14.49 -9.48 -11.99
CA VAL A 172 -13.35 -9.79 -11.13
C VAL A 172 -13.75 -10.71 -9.96
N LYS A 173 -14.87 -10.42 -9.28
CA LYS A 173 -15.38 -11.24 -8.17
C LYS A 173 -15.80 -12.65 -8.59
N SER A 174 -16.36 -12.79 -9.78
CA SER A 174 -16.82 -14.07 -10.34
C SER A 174 -15.76 -14.79 -11.18
N SER A 175 -14.62 -14.16 -11.43
CA SER A 175 -13.58 -14.61 -12.37
C SER A 175 -14.15 -14.92 -13.76
N ASN A 176 -15.07 -14.07 -14.24
CA ASN A 176 -15.78 -14.25 -15.50
C ASN A 176 -15.15 -13.40 -16.61
N GLU A 177 -14.43 -14.06 -17.53
CA GLU A 177 -13.77 -13.43 -18.66
C GLU A 177 -14.76 -12.76 -19.62
N GLU A 178 -15.96 -13.32 -19.82
CA GLU A 178 -16.96 -12.77 -20.76
C GLU A 178 -17.46 -11.40 -20.31
N LEU A 179 -17.68 -11.24 -19.00
CA LEU A 179 -18.05 -9.95 -18.41
C LEU A 179 -16.89 -8.96 -18.52
N ALA A 180 -15.65 -9.40 -18.30
CA ALA A 180 -14.47 -8.54 -18.47
C ALA A 180 -14.31 -8.08 -19.94
N GLN A 181 -14.51 -8.97 -20.90
CA GLN A 181 -14.47 -8.62 -22.33
C GLN A 181 -15.64 -7.71 -22.74
N THR A 182 -16.81 -7.84 -22.09
CA THR A 182 -17.94 -6.93 -22.27
C THR A 182 -17.59 -5.53 -21.74
N TRP A 183 -16.98 -5.45 -20.55
CA TRP A 183 -16.47 -4.19 -20.00
C TRP A 183 -15.42 -3.55 -20.91
N LYS A 184 -14.49 -4.33 -21.47
CA LYS A 184 -13.46 -3.85 -22.40
C LYS A 184 -14.06 -3.16 -23.65
N LYS A 185 -15.28 -3.54 -24.05
CA LYS A 185 -15.99 -2.94 -25.19
C LYS A 185 -16.86 -1.72 -24.81
N SER A 186 -16.88 -1.34 -23.54
CA SER A 186 -17.67 -0.22 -23.04
C SER A 186 -17.09 1.14 -23.48
N GLU A 187 -17.95 2.15 -23.57
CA GLU A 187 -17.54 3.52 -23.90
C GLU A 187 -16.60 4.11 -22.82
N GLN A 188 -16.81 3.73 -21.58
CA GLN A 188 -15.98 4.11 -20.44
C GLN A 188 -14.55 3.61 -20.64
N TRP A 189 -14.38 2.32 -20.93
CA TRP A 189 -13.08 1.73 -21.19
C TRP A 189 -12.40 2.32 -22.43
N ALA A 190 -13.16 2.54 -23.51
CA ALA A 190 -12.64 3.19 -24.71
C ALA A 190 -12.07 4.59 -24.41
N THR A 191 -12.69 5.35 -23.51
CA THR A 191 -12.20 6.68 -23.13
C THR A 191 -10.91 6.58 -22.30
N ILE A 192 -10.75 5.56 -21.45
CA ILE A 192 -9.49 5.29 -20.74
C ILE A 192 -8.37 4.96 -21.72
N GLU A 193 -8.64 4.11 -22.71
CA GLU A 193 -7.67 3.75 -23.76
C GLU A 193 -7.24 5.00 -24.56
N GLN A 194 -8.18 5.90 -24.86
CA GLN A 194 -7.88 7.18 -25.50
C GLN A 194 -6.99 8.07 -24.64
N LEU A 195 -7.30 8.24 -23.36
CA LEU A 195 -6.49 9.02 -22.43
C LEU A 195 -5.07 8.45 -22.31
N CYS A 196 -4.95 7.14 -22.16
CA CYS A 196 -3.66 6.45 -22.15
C CYS A 196 -2.87 6.68 -23.46
N GLY A 197 -3.54 6.66 -24.61
CA GLY A 197 -2.94 6.94 -25.91
C GLY A 197 -2.45 8.38 -26.07
N THR A 198 -3.14 9.37 -25.49
CA THR A 198 -2.70 10.78 -25.54
C THR A 198 -1.46 11.05 -24.69
N VAL A 199 -1.31 10.34 -23.56
CA VAL A 199 -0.19 10.52 -22.64
C VAL A 199 1.06 9.75 -23.11
N GLY A 200 0.90 8.58 -23.73
CA GLY A 200 2.00 7.82 -24.33
C GLY A 200 2.65 8.49 -25.56
N GLY A 201 2.00 9.52 -26.13
CA GLY A 201 2.51 10.29 -27.27
C GLY A 201 3.32 11.54 -26.90
N GLN A 202 3.39 11.92 -25.62
CA GLN A 202 4.21 13.04 -25.18
C GLN A 202 5.64 12.57 -24.92
N THR A 203 6.44 12.47 -25.98
CA THR A 203 7.87 12.71 -25.85
C THR A 203 8.04 14.12 -25.30
N SER A 204 8.67 14.25 -24.14
CA SER A 204 9.11 15.51 -23.55
C SER A 204 10.08 16.22 -24.51
N GLY A 205 9.54 16.91 -25.51
CA GLY A 205 10.29 17.88 -26.31
C GLY A 205 10.37 19.18 -25.51
N PRO A 206 11.56 19.74 -25.25
CA PRO A 206 11.65 21.06 -24.66
C PRO A 206 10.98 22.05 -25.62
N GLN A 207 9.98 22.74 -25.11
CA GLN A 207 9.26 23.79 -25.80
C GLN A 207 10.18 25.03 -25.86
N GLU A 208 11.09 25.08 -26.84
CA GLU A 208 11.92 26.24 -27.14
C GLU A 208 11.43 26.98 -28.40
N TYR A 209 11.05 28.22 -28.14
CA TYR A 209 10.77 29.31 -29.05
C TYR A 209 11.93 29.49 -30.05
N GLY A 210 11.60 29.61 -31.34
CA GLY A 210 12.56 29.37 -32.43
C GLY A 210 13.72 30.35 -32.58
N ALA A 211 14.79 29.86 -33.22
CA ALA A 211 15.70 30.62 -34.07
C ALA A 211 16.58 29.67 -34.94
N MET A 212 16.87 30.13 -36.16
CA MET A 212 17.75 29.65 -37.23
C MET A 212 18.93 28.69 -36.90
N GLY A 213 19.01 27.59 -37.67
CA GLY A 213 20.19 27.13 -38.44
C GLY A 213 21.54 26.81 -37.76
N GLY A 214 21.91 25.52 -37.72
CA GLY A 214 23.29 25.03 -37.51
C GLY A 214 23.40 23.49 -37.57
N PRO A 215 24.54 22.89 -38.01
CA PRO A 215 24.59 21.49 -38.45
C PRO A 215 24.70 20.48 -37.30
N SER A 216 24.15 19.30 -37.57
CA SER A 216 24.04 18.13 -36.70
C SER A 216 25.37 17.46 -36.36
N VAL A 217 25.64 17.30 -35.06
CA VAL A 217 26.74 16.49 -34.49
C VAL A 217 26.14 15.17 -33.98
N PRO A 218 26.76 14.00 -34.19
CA PRO A 218 26.17 12.71 -33.85
C PRO A 218 26.06 12.52 -32.33
N ALA A 219 24.90 12.01 -31.90
CA ALA A 219 24.61 11.66 -30.51
C ALA A 219 25.49 10.49 -30.05
N SER A 220 26.40 10.74 -29.11
CA SER A 220 27.13 9.72 -28.40
C SER A 220 26.25 9.19 -27.27
N SER A 221 25.81 7.94 -27.38
CA SER A 221 25.00 7.24 -26.38
C SER A 221 25.83 6.98 -25.12
N SER A 222 25.81 7.93 -24.20
CA SER A 222 26.22 7.67 -22.82
C SER A 222 24.93 7.56 -21.99
N ALA A 223 24.76 6.44 -21.29
CA ALA A 223 23.68 6.23 -20.35
C ALA A 223 24.12 6.74 -18.97
N MET A 224 23.17 7.23 -18.17
CA MET A 224 23.39 7.58 -16.76
C MET A 224 24.01 6.41 -16.00
N TRP A 225 24.83 6.70 -14.98
CA TRP A 225 25.51 5.66 -14.21
C TRP A 225 25.43 5.91 -12.70
N SER A 226 25.19 4.87 -11.92
CA SER A 226 25.16 4.95 -10.46
C SER A 226 26.57 4.81 -9.88
N CYS A 227 26.94 5.72 -8.97
CA CYS A 227 28.21 5.68 -8.28
C CYS A 227 28.30 4.47 -7.33
N LEU A 228 29.34 3.64 -7.47
CA LEU A 228 29.56 2.48 -6.60
C LEU A 228 29.86 2.84 -5.14
N HIS A 229 30.23 4.08 -4.85
CA HIS A 229 30.58 4.53 -3.51
C HIS A 229 29.43 5.17 -2.74
N CYS A 230 28.61 5.99 -3.42
CA CYS A 230 27.56 6.79 -2.78
C CYS A 230 26.19 6.66 -3.43
N THR A 231 26.04 5.72 -4.37
CA THR A 231 24.80 5.37 -5.11
C THR A 231 24.17 6.48 -5.95
N PHE A 232 24.73 7.69 -5.93
CA PHE A 232 24.26 8.83 -6.74
C PHE A 232 24.25 8.54 -8.24
N MET A 233 23.19 8.97 -8.93
CA MET A 233 22.98 8.77 -10.36
C MET A 233 23.59 9.93 -11.16
N ASN A 234 24.74 9.71 -11.78
CA ASN A 234 25.49 10.72 -12.51
C ASN A 234 25.01 10.84 -13.96
N GLN A 235 25.11 12.06 -14.50
CA GLN A 235 24.79 12.34 -15.90
C GLN A 235 25.78 11.67 -16.86
N PRO A 236 25.33 11.32 -18.07
CA PRO A 236 26.17 10.68 -19.06
C PRO A 236 27.32 11.60 -19.51
N GLY A 237 28.53 11.03 -19.63
CA GLY A 237 29.76 11.76 -20.01
C GLY A 237 30.63 12.24 -18.85
N THR A 238 30.22 12.02 -17.60
CA THR A 238 31.04 12.28 -16.41
C THR A 238 31.86 11.04 -16.01
N GLU A 239 33.18 11.20 -15.83
CA GLU A 239 34.10 10.15 -15.35
C GLU A 239 34.21 10.12 -13.82
N LEU A 240 33.86 11.23 -13.18
CA LEU A 240 33.90 11.46 -11.73
C LEU A 240 32.48 11.68 -11.22
N CYS A 241 32.17 11.17 -10.03
CA CYS A 241 30.86 11.36 -9.42
C CYS A 241 30.66 12.81 -8.94
N GLU A 242 29.52 13.42 -9.27
CA GLU A 242 29.21 14.81 -8.90
C GLU A 242 29.09 15.02 -7.37
N MET A 243 28.69 13.99 -6.62
CA MET A 243 28.51 14.08 -5.17
C MET A 243 29.77 13.81 -4.37
N CYS A 244 30.54 12.79 -4.74
CA CYS A 244 31.71 12.37 -3.97
C CYS A 244 33.06 12.63 -4.66
N SER A 245 33.05 13.11 -5.90
CA SER A 245 34.25 13.36 -6.73
C SER A 245 35.15 12.13 -6.93
N LEU A 246 34.63 10.92 -6.74
CA LEU A 246 35.35 9.66 -6.97
C LEU A 246 35.11 9.13 -8.39
N PRO A 247 36.10 8.44 -8.99
CA PRO A 247 35.98 7.90 -10.33
C PRO A 247 34.89 6.83 -10.46
N ARG A 248 34.45 6.59 -11.70
CA ARG A 248 33.46 5.57 -12.05
C ARG A 248 33.92 4.13 -11.79
N SER A 249 35.23 3.89 -11.74
CA SER A 249 35.89 2.59 -11.47
C SER A 249 36.62 2.57 -10.14
#